data_AF-A0AAD9HN54-F1
#
_entry.id   AF-A0AAD9HN54-F1
#
_cell.length_a   1.000
_cell.length_b   1.000
_cell.length_c   1.000
_cell.angle_alpha   90.00
_cell.angle_beta   90.00
_cell.angle_gamma   90.00
#
_symmetry.space_group_name_H-M   'P 1'
#
loop_
_entity.id
_entity.type
_entity.pdbx_description
1 polymer ?
#
loop_
_entity_poly.entity_id
_entity_poly.type
_entity_poly.pdbx_seq_one_letter_code
_entity_poly.pdbx_strand_id
1 'polypeptide(L)'
;MALGIRQNNRVVPPIICLFTLCLLWRFIDPHAAQRPAQAAVPARHQPQQSHAGPGSTAALDKDDVLLILKTGATVLWRRLPVHLATTFAPERISLNNTVIYADVEARIGRHHVVDILATLPKPVRDAPSFETYREAQDWHAANYYLEQSGLPGDVSTTEGPPGGWRLDKYKFLPLVQRAGQEWPRAKWYVYTEDDTYLFLPNLLRYLAAYDHRRPHWLGGLGEMLGVTFAHGGSGFALSRGAWEQSFGTGDLVAKYRAFVEQSSFGDYALGKVLNDYGVHLGDDKTNDRAEGGAWGFNGLPHWKMEFSPENWCKPVLSWHHAHNRDIAMYYELERAWDFSKTLTYGDFYRLVIAPSLSPKKAWWDNMSNRHHLTPQSVLTVEAPKTVRDSSSWSQAWKSEERCEAACKAWDSCVQWYYYQYECKLDDRIWLGHGYPESMRYRKEKLESVSGWLADRVNTWTCGSDDGN
;
A
#
# COMPACT_ATOMS: atom_id res chain seq x y z
N MET A 1 -17.60 -9.13 47.24
CA MET A 1 -19.03 -9.05 46.86
C MET A 1 -19.09 -8.84 45.36
N ALA A 2 -19.53 -9.87 44.66
CA ALA A 2 -19.63 -9.90 43.21
C ALA A 2 -20.91 -9.21 42.75
N LEU A 3 -20.84 -8.53 41.60
CA LEU A 3 -21.99 -8.27 40.72
C LEU A 3 -21.44 -8.20 39.30
N GLY A 4 -21.53 -9.33 38.60
CA GLY A 4 -21.32 -9.42 37.17
C GLY A 4 -22.61 -9.10 36.42
N ILE A 5 -22.48 -8.45 35.26
CA ILE A 5 -23.54 -8.42 34.25
C ILE A 5 -22.91 -8.73 32.88
N ARG A 6 -23.45 -9.80 32.32
CA ARG A 6 -23.17 -10.48 31.05
C ARG A 6 -23.13 -9.54 29.84
N GLN A 7 -22.14 -9.79 28.97
CA GLN A 7 -22.21 -9.46 27.54
C GLN A 7 -23.38 -10.24 26.91
N ASN A 8 -24.25 -9.54 26.20
CA ASN A 8 -25.34 -10.15 25.43
C ASN A 8 -25.05 -9.97 23.95
N ASN A 9 -24.68 -11.07 23.30
CA ASN A 9 -24.64 -11.19 21.85
C ASN A 9 -26.07 -11.02 21.30
N ARG A 10 -26.27 -10.02 20.42
CA ARG A 10 -27.41 -10.02 19.51
C ARG A 10 -26.91 -9.96 18.06
N VAL A 11 -27.05 -11.11 17.44
CA VAL A 11 -27.03 -11.38 16.00
C VAL A 11 -28.08 -10.48 15.32
N VAL A 12 -27.65 -9.72 14.30
CA VAL A 12 -28.56 -9.05 13.36
C VAL A 12 -28.66 -9.94 12.11
N PRO A 13 -29.87 -10.37 11.69
CA PRO A 13 -30.04 -11.31 10.58
C PRO A 13 -29.96 -10.62 9.20
N PRO A 14 -29.60 -11.35 8.14
CA PRO A 14 -29.64 -10.86 6.77
C PRO A 14 -31.08 -10.88 6.24
N ILE A 15 -31.51 -9.78 5.63
CA ILE A 15 -32.78 -9.72 4.89
C ILE A 15 -32.55 -10.34 3.51
N ILE A 16 -33.15 -11.51 3.31
CA ILE A 16 -33.33 -12.17 2.01
C ILE A 16 -34.79 -11.90 1.59
N CYS A 17 -34.99 -11.30 0.41
CA CYS A 17 -36.24 -11.43 -0.33
C CYS A 17 -35.94 -11.80 -1.79
N LEU A 18 -36.22 -13.08 -2.05
CA LEU A 18 -36.39 -13.78 -3.32
C LEU A 18 -37.10 -12.99 -4.43
N PHE A 19 -36.68 -13.22 -5.67
CA PHE A 19 -37.59 -13.77 -6.69
C PHE A 19 -36.84 -14.70 -7.66
N THR A 20 -37.47 -15.86 -7.86
CA THR A 20 -36.97 -17.05 -8.56
C THR A 20 -37.53 -17.18 -9.97
N LEU A 21 -36.69 -17.79 -10.83
CA LEU A 21 -36.98 -18.79 -11.87
C LEU A 21 -37.80 -18.38 -13.11
N CYS A 22 -37.17 -18.56 -14.27
CA CYS A 22 -37.63 -19.52 -15.29
C CYS A 22 -36.45 -19.94 -16.18
N LEU A 23 -35.90 -21.13 -15.91
CA LEU A 23 -35.16 -21.95 -16.87
C LEU A 23 -36.19 -22.73 -17.69
N LEU A 24 -36.04 -22.79 -19.02
CA LEU A 24 -36.39 -23.93 -19.88
C LEU A 24 -36.14 -23.55 -21.35
N TRP A 25 -35.02 -24.00 -21.92
CA TRP A 25 -34.99 -24.89 -23.09
C TRP A 25 -33.56 -25.03 -23.66
N ARG A 26 -33.14 -26.29 -23.78
CA ARG A 26 -31.98 -26.72 -24.56
C ARG A 26 -32.43 -27.13 -25.96
N PHE A 27 -31.48 -27.03 -26.89
CA PHE A 27 -31.42 -27.61 -28.23
C PHE A 27 -32.27 -26.92 -29.30
N ILE A 28 -31.60 -26.30 -30.27
CA ILE A 28 -31.45 -26.83 -31.65
C ILE A 28 -30.60 -25.80 -32.41
N ASP A 29 -29.46 -26.27 -32.92
CA ASP A 29 -28.66 -25.61 -33.95
C ASP A 29 -29.09 -26.20 -35.29
N PRO A 30 -29.64 -25.39 -36.22
CA PRO A 30 -29.66 -25.77 -37.61
C PRO A 30 -29.20 -24.62 -38.51
N HIS A 31 -28.29 -24.95 -39.42
CA HIS A 31 -27.86 -24.19 -40.60
C HIS A 31 -26.56 -23.38 -40.48
N ALA A 32 -25.47 -24.14 -40.66
CA ALA A 32 -24.40 -23.79 -41.57
C ALA A 32 -24.91 -23.34 -42.95
N ALA A 33 -24.43 -22.16 -43.39
CA ALA A 33 -24.31 -21.63 -44.77
C ALA A 33 -24.32 -20.08 -44.64
N GLN A 34 -23.46 -19.23 -45.21
CA GLN A 34 -22.46 -19.27 -46.27
C GLN A 34 -21.57 -18.03 -46.06
N ARG A 35 -20.26 -18.15 -46.27
CA ARG A 35 -19.35 -16.99 -46.42
C ARG A 35 -19.32 -16.56 -47.89
N PRO A 36 -19.37 -15.26 -48.21
CA PRO A 36 -18.78 -14.75 -49.43
C PRO A 36 -17.43 -14.10 -49.16
N ALA A 37 -16.46 -14.48 -49.98
CA ALA A 37 -15.14 -13.87 -50.07
C ALA A 37 -15.24 -12.42 -50.56
N GLN A 38 -14.45 -11.52 -49.97
CA GLN A 38 -14.20 -10.19 -50.54
C GLN A 38 -12.78 -10.10 -51.09
N ALA A 39 -12.74 -9.60 -52.32
CA ALA A 39 -11.57 -9.50 -53.18
C ALA A 39 -10.64 -8.33 -52.80
N ALA A 40 -9.37 -8.51 -53.16
CA ALA A 40 -8.29 -7.54 -53.02
C ALA A 40 -8.49 -6.29 -53.89
N VAL A 41 -8.05 -5.14 -53.37
CA VAL A 41 -7.87 -3.89 -54.13
C VAL A 41 -6.44 -3.37 -53.85
N PRO A 42 -5.72 -2.82 -54.85
CA PRO A 42 -4.27 -2.64 -54.80
C PRO A 42 -3.83 -1.31 -54.15
N ALA A 43 -2.55 -1.31 -53.76
CA ALA A 43 -1.84 -0.30 -53.01
C ALA A 43 -1.75 1.10 -53.67
N ARG A 44 -1.71 2.14 -52.83
CA ARG A 44 -1.22 3.48 -53.19
C ARG A 44 -0.21 3.96 -52.14
N HIS A 45 0.87 4.56 -52.63
CA HIS A 45 2.15 4.80 -51.97
C HIS A 45 2.14 5.70 -50.72
N GLN A 46 3.10 5.38 -49.84
CA GLN A 46 3.51 6.03 -48.58
C GLN A 46 3.91 7.51 -48.73
N PRO A 47 4.01 8.21 -47.59
CA PRO A 47 5.32 8.76 -47.20
C PRO A 47 5.87 8.07 -45.94
N GLN A 48 7.14 7.69 -46.02
CA GLN A 48 7.99 7.03 -45.02
C GLN A 48 7.66 7.35 -43.55
N GLN A 49 7.14 6.34 -42.85
CA GLN A 49 7.29 6.23 -41.41
C GLN A 49 8.71 5.74 -41.10
N SER A 50 9.43 6.48 -40.28
CA SER A 50 10.61 5.97 -39.59
C SER A 50 10.19 4.77 -38.74
N HIS A 51 10.56 3.56 -39.18
CA HIS A 51 10.38 2.35 -38.41
C HIS A 51 11.23 2.40 -37.14
N ALA A 52 10.62 2.80 -36.02
CA ALA A 52 11.10 2.41 -34.71
C ALA A 52 10.68 0.95 -34.48
N GLY A 53 11.66 0.06 -34.34
CA GLY A 53 11.42 -1.36 -34.06
C GLY A 53 10.75 -1.58 -32.68
N PRO A 54 10.26 -2.81 -32.41
CA PRO A 54 9.65 -3.14 -31.13
C PRO A 54 10.74 -3.27 -30.05
N GLY A 55 10.63 -2.48 -28.99
CA GLY A 55 11.24 -2.76 -27.69
C GLY A 55 12.70 -2.32 -27.49
N SER A 56 12.94 -1.00 -27.38
CA SER A 56 13.99 -0.53 -26.45
C SER A 56 13.30 0.04 -25.22
N THR A 57 13.23 -0.73 -24.13
CA THR A 57 12.96 -0.20 -22.78
C THR A 57 14.15 0.68 -22.40
N ALA A 58 14.16 1.93 -22.86
CA ALA A 58 15.14 2.90 -22.40
C ALA A 58 15.01 3.01 -20.87
N ALA A 59 16.13 2.93 -20.16
CA ALA A 59 16.14 3.13 -18.72
C ALA A 59 15.47 4.47 -18.39
N LEU A 60 14.52 4.47 -17.44
CA LEU A 60 13.90 5.70 -16.97
C LEU A 60 14.89 6.46 -16.10
N ASP A 61 15.00 7.76 -16.35
CA ASP A 61 15.79 8.68 -15.53
C ASP A 61 14.88 9.38 -14.49
N LYS A 62 15.46 9.96 -13.45
CA LYS A 62 14.75 10.83 -12.49
C LYS A 62 14.10 12.05 -13.16
N ASP A 63 14.61 12.48 -14.32
CA ASP A 63 14.03 13.58 -15.09
C ASP A 63 12.74 13.17 -15.85
N ASP A 64 12.49 11.86 -16.00
CA ASP A 64 11.29 11.33 -16.66
C ASP A 64 10.05 11.29 -15.76
N VAL A 65 10.20 11.55 -14.46
CA VAL A 65 9.12 11.41 -13.48
C VAL A 65 8.86 12.71 -12.73
N LEU A 66 7.62 12.91 -12.30
CA LEU A 66 7.27 13.88 -11.27
C LEU A 66 7.02 13.13 -9.96
N LEU A 67 7.76 13.46 -8.91
CA LEU A 67 7.51 12.96 -7.56
C LEU A 67 6.61 13.93 -6.79
N ILE A 68 5.42 13.47 -6.46
CA ILE A 68 4.38 14.19 -5.76
C ILE A 68 4.32 13.68 -4.31
N LEU A 69 4.47 14.56 -3.33
CA LEU A 69 4.20 14.25 -1.93
C LEU A 69 2.97 15.01 -1.44
N LYS A 70 1.96 14.28 -0.93
CA LYS A 70 0.81 14.86 -0.23
C LYS A 70 1.08 14.91 1.27
N THR A 71 0.75 16.05 1.89
CA THR A 71 0.77 16.24 3.36
C THR A 71 -0.50 16.98 3.81
N GLY A 72 -0.70 17.09 5.13
CA GLY A 72 -1.73 17.95 5.74
C GLY A 72 -1.15 18.99 6.71
N ALA A 73 -1.84 20.11 6.88
CA ALA A 73 -1.44 21.24 7.70
C ALA A 73 -1.17 20.84 9.16
N THR A 74 -1.92 19.86 9.67
CA THR A 74 -1.80 19.38 11.05
C THR A 74 -0.56 18.53 11.31
N VAL A 75 0.05 17.96 10.28
CA VAL A 75 1.17 17.01 10.38
C VAL A 75 2.43 17.47 9.64
N LEU A 76 2.30 18.46 8.75
CA LEU A 76 3.36 18.95 7.85
C LEU A 76 4.66 19.24 8.59
N TRP A 77 4.62 19.99 9.69
CA TRP A 77 5.83 20.39 10.40
C TRP A 77 6.56 19.23 11.10
N ARG A 78 5.85 18.12 11.36
CA ARG A 78 6.42 16.95 12.02
C ARG A 78 6.87 15.87 11.04
N ARG A 79 6.17 15.72 9.92
CA ARG A 79 6.37 14.64 8.95
C ARG A 79 7.14 15.07 7.70
N LEU A 80 6.99 16.31 7.23
CA LEU A 80 7.65 16.77 6.01
C LEU A 80 9.18 16.96 6.15
N PRO A 81 9.75 17.47 7.26
CA PRO A 81 11.18 17.82 7.30
C PRO A 81 12.14 16.68 6.99
N VAL A 82 11.82 15.44 7.42
CA VAL A 82 12.67 14.27 7.11
C VAL A 82 12.74 14.04 5.60
N HIS A 83 11.63 14.20 4.87
CA HIS A 83 11.58 14.03 3.43
C HIS A 83 12.39 15.07 2.66
N LEU A 84 12.57 16.28 3.20
CA LEU A 84 13.41 17.30 2.57
C LEU A 84 14.89 16.88 2.55
N ALA A 85 15.33 16.16 3.59
CA ALA A 85 16.69 15.63 3.71
C ALA A 85 16.87 14.24 3.08
N THR A 86 15.79 13.49 2.85
CA THR A 86 15.84 12.12 2.32
C THR A 86 15.13 12.02 0.97
N THR A 87 13.80 11.98 0.95
CA THR A 87 12.99 11.72 -0.25
C THR A 87 13.29 12.69 -1.38
N PHE A 88 13.48 13.97 -1.07
CA PHE A 88 13.79 15.06 -1.99
C PHE A 88 15.27 15.48 -1.99
N ALA A 89 16.15 14.60 -1.50
CA ALA A 89 17.58 14.83 -1.59
C ALA A 89 17.98 15.04 -3.07
N PRO A 90 18.77 16.08 -3.39
CA PRO A 90 19.05 16.47 -4.78
C PRO A 90 19.76 15.38 -5.61
N GLU A 91 20.46 14.46 -4.96
CA GLU A 91 21.01 13.26 -5.58
C GLU A 91 19.92 12.33 -6.14
N ARG A 92 18.77 12.21 -5.44
CA ARG A 92 17.65 11.34 -5.82
C ARG A 92 16.81 11.92 -6.94
N ILE A 93 16.44 13.19 -6.82
CA ILE A 93 15.50 13.83 -7.75
C ILE A 93 15.73 15.34 -7.87
N SER A 94 15.58 15.85 -9.08
CA SER A 94 15.67 17.29 -9.36
C SER A 94 14.51 18.03 -8.69
N LEU A 95 14.77 19.23 -8.15
CA LEU A 95 13.73 20.08 -7.57
C LEU A 95 12.61 20.39 -8.58
N ASN A 96 12.95 20.50 -9.87
CA ASN A 96 11.98 20.74 -10.96
C ASN A 96 11.06 19.54 -11.23
N ASN A 97 11.41 18.37 -10.71
CA ASN A 97 10.68 17.11 -10.83
C ASN A 97 10.02 16.72 -9.49
N THR A 98 9.82 17.68 -8.60
CA THR A 98 9.16 17.47 -7.31
C THR A 98 8.05 18.49 -7.09
N VAL A 99 6.98 18.06 -6.40
CA VAL A 99 5.95 18.97 -5.91
C VAL A 99 5.38 18.45 -4.58
N ILE A 100 5.12 19.37 -3.66
CA ILE A 100 4.50 19.07 -2.37
C ILE A 100 3.12 19.73 -2.35
N TYR A 101 2.07 18.93 -2.24
CA TYR A 101 0.69 19.42 -2.13
C TYR A 101 0.17 19.25 -0.71
N ALA A 102 -0.48 20.30 -0.20
CA ALA A 102 -1.10 20.33 1.12
C ALA A 102 -2.42 21.10 1.09
N ASP A 103 -3.03 21.25 2.25
CA ASP A 103 -4.15 22.15 2.57
C ASP A 103 -3.68 23.41 3.31
N VAL A 104 -2.40 23.74 3.20
CA VAL A 104 -1.79 24.98 3.67
C VAL A 104 -0.63 25.36 2.77
N GLU A 105 -0.47 26.66 2.54
CA GLU A 105 0.64 27.23 1.81
C GLU A 105 1.83 27.38 2.76
N ALA A 106 2.99 26.84 2.40
CA ALA A 106 4.20 26.98 3.22
C ALA A 106 5.48 26.99 2.37
N ARG A 107 6.59 27.44 2.98
CA ARG A 107 7.91 27.38 2.38
C ARG A 107 8.93 26.89 3.39
N ILE A 108 9.59 25.77 3.10
CA ILE A 108 10.60 25.16 3.96
C ILE A 108 11.90 25.07 3.16
N GLY A 109 12.85 25.97 3.47
CA GLY A 109 14.07 26.12 2.69
C GLY A 109 13.76 26.44 1.22
N ARG A 110 14.24 25.59 0.31
CA ARG A 110 14.00 25.69 -1.15
C ARG A 110 12.72 25.01 -1.62
N HIS A 111 11.98 24.36 -0.73
CA HIS A 111 10.79 23.59 -1.08
C HIS A 111 9.54 24.43 -0.83
N HIS A 112 8.73 24.52 -1.88
CA HIS A 112 7.43 25.17 -1.83
C HIS A 112 6.35 24.12 -1.58
N VAL A 113 5.51 24.36 -0.59
CA VAL A 113 4.31 23.57 -0.30
C VAL A 113 3.12 24.33 -0.83
N VAL A 114 2.43 23.71 -1.78
CA VAL A 114 1.30 24.29 -2.51
C VAL A 114 0.00 23.95 -1.79
N ASP A 115 -0.76 24.97 -1.40
CA ASP A 115 -2.16 24.76 -0.99
C ASP A 115 -3.01 24.38 -2.21
N ILE A 116 -3.27 23.08 -2.37
CA ILE A 116 -4.07 22.57 -3.49
C ILE A 116 -5.57 22.84 -3.30
N LEU A 117 -6.01 23.09 -2.06
CA LEU A 117 -7.41 23.38 -1.76
C LEU A 117 -7.75 24.85 -2.04
N ALA A 118 -6.78 25.76 -1.97
CA ALA A 118 -6.96 27.17 -2.31
C ALA A 118 -7.50 27.40 -3.73
N THR A 119 -7.24 26.47 -4.66
CA THR A 119 -7.73 26.55 -6.06
C THR A 119 -9.21 26.21 -6.20
N LEU A 120 -9.85 25.64 -5.16
CA LEU A 120 -11.27 25.29 -5.21
C LEU A 120 -12.16 26.54 -5.13
N PRO A 121 -13.34 26.53 -5.78
CA PRO A 121 -14.26 27.67 -5.76
C PRO A 121 -14.62 28.09 -4.34
N LYS A 122 -14.76 29.41 -4.10
CA LYS A 122 -15.09 29.94 -2.77
C LYS A 122 -16.29 29.26 -2.10
N PRO A 123 -17.43 29.01 -2.78
CA PRO A 123 -18.57 28.31 -2.15
C PRO A 123 -18.24 26.90 -1.64
N VAL A 124 -17.26 26.22 -2.25
CA VAL A 124 -16.79 24.91 -1.78
C VAL A 124 -15.96 25.08 -0.50
N ARG A 125 -15.03 26.05 -0.50
CA ARG A 125 -14.18 26.34 0.66
C ARG A 125 -14.95 26.91 1.87
N ASP A 126 -16.12 27.50 1.63
CA ASP A 126 -17.03 27.99 2.66
C ASP A 126 -17.95 26.87 3.23
N ALA A 127 -18.01 25.69 2.59
CA ALA A 127 -18.91 24.62 3.01
C ALA A 127 -18.52 24.05 4.39
N PRO A 128 -19.47 23.41 5.12
CA PRO A 128 -19.18 22.78 6.41
C PRO A 128 -18.08 21.71 6.33
N SER A 129 -17.95 21.01 5.20
CA SER A 129 -16.89 20.01 4.96
C SER A 129 -15.47 20.59 4.96
N PHE A 130 -15.32 21.91 4.83
CA PHE A 130 -14.04 22.64 4.87
C PHE A 130 -13.78 23.34 6.21
N GLU A 131 -14.49 22.98 7.28
CA GLU A 131 -14.25 23.52 8.63
C GLU A 131 -12.78 23.34 9.06
N THR A 132 -12.25 22.11 8.99
CA THR A 132 -10.85 21.82 9.33
C THR A 132 -9.85 22.64 8.50
N TYR A 133 -10.15 22.90 7.23
CA TYR A 133 -9.31 23.76 6.37
C TYR A 133 -9.26 25.18 6.93
N ARG A 134 -10.42 25.77 7.24
CA ARG A 134 -10.50 27.13 7.79
C ARG A 134 -9.88 27.22 9.19
N GLU A 135 -10.07 26.20 10.03
CA GLU A 135 -9.43 26.13 11.35
C GLU A 135 -7.91 26.09 11.24
N ALA A 136 -7.35 25.28 10.33
CA ALA A 136 -5.89 25.25 10.13
C ALA A 136 -5.33 26.62 9.74
N GLN A 137 -6.04 27.39 8.91
CA GLN A 137 -5.66 28.76 8.55
C GLN A 137 -5.74 29.73 9.73
N ASP A 138 -6.80 29.64 10.55
CA ASP A 138 -6.98 30.46 11.75
C ASP A 138 -5.87 30.20 12.78
N TRP A 139 -5.55 28.93 13.04
CA TRP A 139 -4.48 28.53 13.94
C TRP A 139 -3.12 29.06 13.47
N HIS A 140 -2.83 28.94 12.17
CA HIS A 140 -1.61 29.50 11.59
C HIS A 140 -1.57 31.03 11.73
N ALA A 141 -2.66 31.74 11.44
CA ALA A 141 -2.76 33.19 11.61
C ALA A 141 -2.63 33.64 13.07
N ALA A 142 -3.05 32.80 14.01
CA ALA A 142 -2.95 33.02 15.46
C ALA A 142 -1.60 32.59 16.07
N ASN A 143 -0.65 32.11 15.26
CA ASN A 143 0.66 31.57 15.70
C ASN A 143 0.57 30.34 16.63
N TYR A 144 -0.45 29.50 16.45
CA TYR A 144 -0.47 28.18 17.09
C TYR A 144 0.30 27.16 16.25
N TYR A 145 1.10 26.34 16.93
CA TYR A 145 1.90 25.30 16.30
C TYR A 145 1.09 24.01 16.13
N LEU A 146 0.79 23.64 14.88
CA LEU A 146 0.12 22.40 14.52
C LEU A 146 1.17 21.34 14.14
N GLU A 147 1.57 20.51 15.11
CA GLU A 147 2.63 19.48 14.95
C GLU A 147 2.17 18.08 15.40
N GLN A 148 0.95 17.70 15.00
CA GLN A 148 0.43 16.37 15.26
C GLN A 148 1.27 15.32 14.51
N SER A 149 1.36 14.11 15.07
CA SER A 149 2.05 13.01 14.41
C SER A 149 1.12 12.03 13.73
N GLY A 150 -0.11 11.79 14.22
CA GLY A 150 -1.15 11.01 13.54
C GLY A 150 -0.80 9.55 13.15
N LEU A 151 0.27 8.95 13.66
CA LEU A 151 0.74 7.60 13.26
C LEU A 151 0.31 6.49 14.24
N PRO A 152 0.06 5.26 13.76
CA PRO A 152 -0.12 4.09 14.63
C PRO A 152 1.10 3.88 15.54
N GLY A 153 0.90 3.91 16.86
CA GLY A 153 1.98 3.73 17.85
C GLY A 153 2.38 4.99 18.62
N ASP A 154 1.82 6.16 18.28
CA ASP A 154 2.07 7.40 19.02
C ASP A 154 1.05 7.63 20.15
N VAL A 155 1.49 8.29 21.23
CA VAL A 155 0.66 8.64 22.39
C VAL A 155 -0.23 9.86 22.10
N SER A 156 -1.55 9.60 22.02
CA SER A 156 -2.70 10.50 22.26
C SER A 156 -2.61 11.92 21.67
N THR A 157 -3.10 12.09 20.45
CA THR A 157 -3.43 13.37 19.81
C THR A 157 -4.60 14.08 20.53
N THR A 158 -4.32 15.01 21.45
CA THR A 158 -5.36 15.81 22.13
C THR A 158 -5.41 17.29 21.73
N GLU A 159 -4.55 17.75 20.82
CA GLU A 159 -4.48 19.18 20.44
C GLU A 159 -4.43 19.36 18.91
N GLY A 160 -5.25 20.27 18.39
CA GLY A 160 -5.36 20.62 16.96
C GLY A 160 -6.70 20.18 16.31
N PRO A 161 -7.05 20.74 15.13
CA PRO A 161 -8.28 20.41 14.40
C PRO A 161 -8.42 18.91 14.14
N PRO A 162 -9.47 18.24 14.64
CA PRO A 162 -9.73 16.85 14.30
C PRO A 162 -10.23 16.73 12.86
N GLY A 163 -10.16 15.52 12.30
CA GLY A 163 -10.81 15.24 11.01
C GLY A 163 -10.04 15.66 9.77
N GLY A 164 -8.73 15.92 9.86
CA GLY A 164 -7.88 16.13 8.67
C GLY A 164 -8.05 15.04 7.60
N TRP A 165 -8.22 13.78 8.02
CA TRP A 165 -8.51 12.66 7.12
C TRP A 165 -9.82 12.82 6.32
N ARG A 166 -10.82 13.54 6.85
CA ARG A 166 -12.08 13.84 6.14
C ARG A 166 -11.88 14.89 5.05
N LEU A 167 -11.00 15.85 5.29
CA LEU A 167 -10.64 16.90 4.34
C LEU A 167 -9.74 16.37 3.21
N ASP A 168 -8.91 15.37 3.51
CA ASP A 168 -7.94 14.81 2.57
C ASP A 168 -8.52 14.32 1.25
N LYS A 169 -9.79 13.87 1.25
CA LYS A 169 -10.48 13.42 0.03
C LYS A 169 -10.53 14.47 -1.08
N TYR A 170 -10.52 15.77 -0.73
CA TYR A 170 -10.59 16.86 -1.69
C TYR A 170 -9.26 17.15 -2.40
N LYS A 171 -8.14 16.55 -1.95
CA LYS A 171 -6.80 16.81 -2.52
C LYS A 171 -6.50 15.96 -3.76
N PHE A 172 -6.98 14.72 -3.82
CA PHE A 172 -6.59 13.71 -4.82
C PHE A 172 -6.87 14.10 -6.28
N LEU A 173 -8.08 14.56 -6.59
CA LEU A 173 -8.43 14.95 -7.96
C LEU A 173 -7.66 16.21 -8.40
N PRO A 174 -7.66 17.32 -7.63
CA PRO A 174 -6.95 18.52 -8.07
C PRO A 174 -5.44 18.34 -8.14
N LEU A 175 -4.82 17.54 -7.26
CA LEU A 175 -3.39 17.26 -7.38
C LEU A 175 -3.06 16.49 -8.67
N VAL A 176 -3.86 15.49 -9.05
CA VAL A 176 -3.61 14.71 -10.30
C VAL A 176 -3.89 15.58 -11.53
N GLN A 177 -4.98 16.34 -11.51
CA GLN A 177 -5.33 17.28 -12.58
C GLN A 177 -4.20 18.29 -12.82
N ARG A 178 -3.75 18.95 -11.76
CA ARG A 178 -2.73 20.00 -11.82
C ARG A 178 -1.36 19.45 -12.21
N ALA A 179 -0.96 18.30 -11.65
CA ALA A 179 0.32 17.67 -11.95
C ALA A 179 0.54 17.44 -13.45
N GLY A 180 -0.46 16.90 -14.16
CA GLY A 180 -0.28 16.66 -15.60
C GLY A 180 -0.42 17.90 -16.49
N GLN A 181 -1.03 18.97 -15.98
CA GLN A 181 -1.06 20.29 -16.64
C GLN A 181 0.28 21.01 -16.50
N GLU A 182 0.87 21.02 -15.30
CA GLU A 182 2.10 21.76 -14.99
C GLU A 182 3.38 21.01 -15.40
N TRP A 183 3.36 19.66 -15.43
CA TRP A 183 4.48 18.83 -15.89
C TRP A 183 4.15 18.03 -17.15
N PRO A 184 3.91 18.70 -18.29
CA PRO A 184 3.44 18.02 -19.50
C PRO A 184 4.48 17.06 -20.13
N ARG A 185 5.73 17.13 -19.70
CA ARG A 185 6.82 16.27 -20.19
C ARG A 185 7.10 15.06 -19.29
N ALA A 186 6.49 14.98 -18.10
CA ALA A 186 6.67 13.82 -17.23
C ALA A 186 6.07 12.58 -17.89
N LYS A 187 6.83 11.48 -17.94
CA LYS A 187 6.38 10.16 -18.39
C LYS A 187 5.52 9.49 -17.32
N TRP A 188 5.87 9.71 -16.05
CA TRP A 188 5.15 9.16 -14.89
C TRP A 188 4.92 10.22 -13.81
N TYR A 189 3.74 10.18 -13.21
CA TYR A 189 3.40 10.91 -11.98
C TYR A 189 3.41 9.91 -10.82
N VAL A 190 4.42 10.03 -9.97
CA VAL A 190 4.63 9.16 -8.81
C VAL A 190 4.12 9.87 -7.57
N TYR A 191 3.17 9.26 -6.88
CA TYR A 191 2.52 9.81 -5.69
C TYR A 191 2.96 9.08 -4.42
N THR A 192 3.20 9.86 -3.36
CA THR A 192 3.45 9.38 -1.99
C THR A 192 2.82 10.30 -0.95
N GLU A 193 2.67 9.80 0.28
CA GLU A 193 2.27 10.58 1.45
C GLU A 193 3.47 10.86 2.37
N ASP A 194 3.24 11.72 3.38
CA ASP A 194 4.25 12.17 4.35
C ASP A 194 4.62 11.13 5.43
N ASP A 195 4.00 9.96 5.42
CA ASP A 195 4.35 8.78 6.21
C ASP A 195 4.65 7.56 5.34
N THR A 196 5.08 7.82 4.09
CA THR A 196 5.51 6.80 3.14
C THR A 196 6.89 7.10 2.58
N TYR A 197 7.74 6.08 2.56
CA TYR A 197 9.00 6.13 1.85
C TYR A 197 8.92 5.30 0.57
N LEU A 198 9.19 5.93 -0.58
CA LEU A 198 9.33 5.27 -1.88
C LEU A 198 10.81 5.02 -2.20
N PHE A 199 11.14 3.78 -2.55
CA PHE A 199 12.45 3.40 -3.08
C PHE A 199 12.55 3.80 -4.57
N LEU A 200 12.83 5.07 -4.84
CA LEU A 200 12.69 5.68 -6.17
C LEU A 200 13.51 4.94 -7.25
N PRO A 201 14.79 4.57 -7.05
CA PRO A 201 15.54 3.80 -8.04
C PRO A 201 14.90 2.45 -8.36
N ASN A 202 14.36 1.75 -7.34
CA ASN A 202 13.68 0.47 -7.53
C ASN A 202 12.38 0.65 -8.30
N LEU A 203 11.65 1.74 -8.01
CA LEU A 203 10.44 2.12 -8.73
C LEU A 203 10.73 2.48 -10.19
N LEU A 204 11.77 3.26 -10.49
CA LEU A 204 12.14 3.60 -11.87
C LEU A 204 12.47 2.35 -12.68
N ARG A 205 13.17 1.38 -12.08
CA ARG A 205 13.43 0.07 -12.70
C ARG A 205 12.14 -0.69 -12.98
N TYR A 206 11.21 -0.72 -12.04
CA TYR A 206 9.90 -1.36 -12.21
C TYR A 206 9.09 -0.70 -13.34
N LEU A 207 9.03 0.64 -13.36
CA LEU A 207 8.29 1.41 -14.37
C LEU A 207 8.92 1.35 -15.77
N ALA A 208 10.22 1.13 -15.89
CA ALA A 208 10.92 1.01 -17.18
C ALA A 208 10.43 -0.17 -18.04
N ALA A 209 9.75 -1.14 -17.41
CA ALA A 209 9.15 -2.26 -18.11
C ALA A 209 7.83 -1.90 -18.83
N TYR A 210 7.26 -0.72 -18.58
CA TYR A 210 5.95 -0.31 -19.09
C TYR A 210 6.07 0.82 -20.11
N ASP A 211 5.20 0.82 -21.13
CA ASP A 211 5.10 1.92 -22.08
C ASP A 211 4.26 3.04 -21.47
N HIS A 212 4.92 4.10 -21.01
CA HIS A 212 4.28 5.25 -20.36
C HIS A 212 3.22 5.98 -21.20
N ARG A 213 3.13 5.71 -22.51
CA ARG A 213 2.11 6.26 -23.41
C ARG A 213 0.79 5.48 -23.33
N ARG A 214 0.80 4.29 -22.74
CA ARG A 214 -0.40 3.48 -22.47
C ARG A 214 -0.97 3.81 -21.09
N PRO A 215 -2.26 3.54 -20.83
CA PRO A 215 -2.94 3.96 -19.61
C PRO A 215 -2.62 3.06 -18.40
N HIS A 216 -1.38 3.07 -17.93
CA HIS A 216 -0.98 2.37 -16.73
C HIS A 216 -1.28 3.19 -15.46
N TRP A 217 -1.88 2.53 -14.48
CA TRP A 217 -2.02 3.00 -13.11
C TRP A 217 -1.62 1.87 -12.15
N LEU A 218 -0.51 2.04 -11.44
CA LEU A 218 0.16 0.99 -10.69
C LEU A 218 0.27 1.41 -9.22
N GLY A 219 -0.04 0.52 -8.28
CA GLY A 219 -0.01 0.82 -6.84
C GLY A 219 -0.52 -0.34 -6.00
N GLY A 220 -0.54 -0.17 -4.67
CA GLY A 220 -1.09 -1.16 -3.75
C GLY A 220 -2.62 -1.25 -3.88
N LEU A 221 -3.20 -2.45 -3.85
CA LEU A 221 -4.64 -2.63 -4.03
C LEU A 221 -5.45 -2.11 -2.85
N GLY A 222 -6.38 -1.21 -3.15
CA GLY A 222 -7.57 -0.94 -2.35
C GLY A 222 -8.82 -1.39 -3.11
N GLU A 223 -9.81 -1.89 -2.39
CA GLU A 223 -11.12 -2.21 -2.96
C GLU A 223 -12.23 -1.67 -2.07
N MET A 224 -13.20 -0.99 -2.68
CA MET A 224 -14.36 -0.46 -1.98
C MET A 224 -15.54 -0.38 -2.93
N LEU A 225 -16.70 -0.88 -2.51
CA LEU A 225 -17.95 -0.81 -3.27
C LEU A 225 -17.82 -1.30 -4.74
N GLY A 226 -17.01 -2.35 -4.96
CA GLY A 226 -16.76 -2.92 -6.29
C GLY A 226 -15.80 -2.11 -7.18
N VAL A 227 -15.15 -1.09 -6.64
CA VAL A 227 -14.10 -0.31 -7.32
C VAL A 227 -12.75 -0.72 -6.74
N THR A 228 -11.85 -1.18 -7.61
CA THR A 228 -10.44 -1.31 -7.28
C THR A 228 -9.70 0.00 -7.55
N PHE A 229 -8.78 0.36 -6.66
CA PHE A 229 -8.03 1.62 -6.71
C PHE A 229 -6.65 1.47 -6.09
N ALA A 230 -5.70 2.33 -6.47
CA ALA A 230 -4.42 2.39 -5.77
C ALA A 230 -4.61 3.02 -4.38
N HIS A 231 -4.30 2.28 -3.33
CA HIS A 231 -4.32 2.76 -1.94
C HIS A 231 -3.36 3.94 -1.77
N GLY A 232 -3.87 5.09 -1.32
CA GLY A 232 -3.12 6.34 -1.26
C GLY A 232 -1.83 6.22 -0.43
N GLY A 233 -1.95 5.67 0.79
CA GLY A 233 -0.82 5.48 1.68
C GLY A 233 0.29 4.60 1.10
N SER A 234 -0.05 3.57 0.31
CA SER A 234 0.97 2.72 -0.32
C SER A 234 1.82 3.47 -1.35
N GLY A 235 1.33 4.59 -1.86
CA GLY A 235 1.86 5.26 -3.04
C GLY A 235 1.40 4.60 -4.34
N PHE A 236 1.53 5.33 -5.45
CA PHE A 236 1.17 4.85 -6.78
C PHE A 236 1.93 5.58 -7.89
N ALA A 237 1.93 5.01 -9.09
CA ALA A 237 2.42 5.63 -10.31
C ALA A 237 1.31 5.69 -11.36
N LEU A 238 1.07 6.88 -11.91
CA LEU A 238 0.17 7.12 -13.02
C LEU A 238 0.99 7.49 -14.26
N SER A 239 0.80 6.77 -15.35
CA SER A 239 1.49 7.06 -16.62
C SER A 239 0.95 8.32 -17.30
N ARG A 240 1.76 8.91 -18.17
CA ARG A 240 1.33 10.01 -19.06
C ARG A 240 0.08 9.64 -19.86
N GLY A 241 0.07 8.45 -20.46
CA GLY A 241 -1.07 7.96 -21.23
C GLY A 241 -2.35 7.84 -20.40
N ALA A 242 -2.25 7.39 -19.15
CA ALA A 242 -3.40 7.31 -18.24
C ALA A 242 -3.96 8.69 -17.91
N TRP A 243 -3.08 9.66 -17.68
CA TRP A 243 -3.48 11.04 -17.45
C TRP A 243 -4.16 11.65 -18.68
N GLU A 244 -3.58 11.50 -19.87
CA GLU A 244 -4.14 12.03 -21.13
C GLU A 244 -5.51 11.42 -21.44
N GLN A 245 -5.69 10.11 -21.21
CA GLN A 245 -6.96 9.41 -21.40
C GLN A 245 -8.07 9.86 -20.42
N SER A 246 -7.70 10.39 -19.25
CA SER A 246 -8.63 10.77 -18.18
C SER A 246 -8.64 12.29 -17.93
N PHE A 247 -7.78 12.77 -17.03
CA PHE A 247 -7.66 14.17 -16.64
C PHE A 247 -7.28 15.11 -17.79
N GLY A 248 -6.67 14.59 -18.86
CA GLY A 248 -6.38 15.34 -20.09
C GLY A 248 -7.63 15.70 -20.91
N THR A 249 -8.78 15.12 -20.61
CA THR A 249 -10.03 15.34 -21.38
C THR A 249 -10.85 16.56 -20.93
N GLY A 250 -10.51 17.16 -19.79
CA GLY A 250 -11.22 18.32 -19.23
C GLY A 250 -11.03 18.47 -17.73
N ASP A 251 -11.86 19.32 -17.11
CA ASP A 251 -11.85 19.56 -15.66
C ASP A 251 -12.64 18.48 -14.91
N LEU A 252 -11.95 17.40 -14.52
CA LEU A 252 -12.53 16.31 -13.75
C LEU A 252 -12.79 16.69 -12.30
N VAL A 253 -12.05 17.67 -11.76
CA VAL A 253 -12.28 18.20 -10.41
C VAL A 253 -13.69 18.80 -10.32
N ALA A 254 -14.06 19.64 -11.29
CA ALA A 254 -15.40 20.21 -11.35
C ALA A 254 -16.47 19.15 -11.65
N LYS A 255 -16.21 18.26 -12.61
CA LYS A 255 -17.15 17.22 -13.04
C LYS A 255 -17.53 16.27 -11.91
N TYR A 256 -16.56 15.84 -11.08
CA TYR A 256 -16.77 14.83 -10.03
C TYR A 256 -16.94 15.41 -8.62
N ARG A 257 -17.04 16.74 -8.48
CA ARG A 257 -17.16 17.42 -7.18
C ARG A 257 -18.23 16.82 -6.26
N ALA A 258 -19.44 16.62 -6.79
CA ALA A 258 -20.56 16.08 -5.99
C ALA A 258 -20.29 14.66 -5.50
N PHE A 259 -19.58 13.86 -6.29
CA PHE A 259 -19.18 12.51 -5.91
C PHE A 259 -18.09 12.53 -4.83
N VAL A 260 -17.08 13.41 -4.94
CA VAL A 260 -16.06 13.58 -3.89
C VAL A 260 -16.69 14.00 -2.57
N GLU A 261 -17.67 14.90 -2.60
CA GLU A 261 -18.42 15.34 -1.41
C GLU A 261 -19.05 14.16 -0.66
N GLN A 262 -19.60 13.19 -1.41
CA GLN A 262 -20.27 12.01 -0.88
C GLN A 262 -19.31 10.85 -0.58
N SER A 263 -18.09 10.88 -1.13
CA SER A 263 -17.08 9.85 -0.91
C SER A 263 -16.51 9.89 0.51
N SER A 264 -16.14 8.73 1.03
CA SER A 264 -15.44 8.59 2.30
C SER A 264 -13.92 8.79 2.16
N PHE A 265 -13.34 8.47 0.99
CA PHE A 265 -11.89 8.47 0.78
C PHE A 265 -11.52 9.03 -0.60
N GLY A 266 -10.38 9.73 -0.68
CA GLY A 266 -9.94 10.41 -1.90
C GLY A 266 -9.31 9.49 -2.96
N ASP A 267 -8.61 8.45 -2.52
CA ASP A 267 -8.03 7.41 -3.37
C ASP A 267 -9.10 6.52 -4.01
N TYR A 268 -10.13 6.13 -3.25
CA TYR A 268 -11.34 5.51 -3.81
C TYR A 268 -12.02 6.45 -4.83
N ALA A 269 -12.13 7.74 -4.51
CA ALA A 269 -12.74 8.70 -5.43
C ALA A 269 -11.95 8.82 -6.74
N LEU A 270 -10.61 8.89 -6.65
CA LEU A 270 -9.71 8.86 -7.81
C LEU A 270 -9.88 7.57 -8.61
N GLY A 271 -9.96 6.42 -7.96
CA GLY A 271 -10.16 5.14 -8.64
C GLY A 271 -11.47 5.05 -9.40
N LYS A 272 -12.57 5.55 -8.82
CA LYS A 272 -13.84 5.65 -9.55
C LYS A 272 -13.73 6.54 -10.78
N VAL A 273 -13.06 7.70 -10.65
CA VAL A 273 -12.84 8.63 -11.78
C VAL A 273 -12.00 7.98 -12.87
N LEU A 274 -10.88 7.34 -12.53
CA LEU A 274 -10.02 6.68 -13.51
C LEU A 274 -10.75 5.52 -14.21
N ASN A 275 -11.51 4.71 -13.46
CA ASN A 275 -12.29 3.60 -14.02
C ASN A 275 -13.36 4.05 -15.00
N ASP A 276 -14.01 5.20 -14.78
CA ASP A 276 -14.99 5.79 -15.72
C ASP A 276 -14.36 6.16 -17.08
N TYR A 277 -13.04 6.29 -17.12
CA TYR A 277 -12.26 6.59 -18.32
C TYR A 277 -11.47 5.36 -18.81
N GLY A 278 -11.76 4.16 -18.31
CA GLY A 278 -11.09 2.92 -18.72
C GLY A 278 -9.63 2.80 -18.27
N VAL A 279 -9.22 3.60 -17.28
CA VAL A 279 -7.92 3.49 -16.62
C VAL A 279 -8.12 2.68 -15.34
N HIS A 280 -7.63 1.45 -15.33
CA HIS A 280 -7.87 0.49 -14.25
C HIS A 280 -6.57 0.19 -13.50
N LEU A 281 -6.67 -0.08 -12.19
CA LEU A 281 -5.51 -0.40 -11.35
C LEU A 281 -4.83 -1.69 -11.81
N GLY A 282 -3.50 -1.68 -11.90
CA GLY A 282 -2.70 -2.84 -12.26
C GLY A 282 -2.93 -3.27 -13.71
N ASP A 283 -2.17 -4.26 -14.16
CA ASP A 283 -2.39 -4.86 -15.46
C ASP A 283 -2.13 -6.36 -15.47
N ASP A 284 -2.47 -6.96 -16.62
CA ASP A 284 -2.37 -8.40 -16.84
C ASP A 284 -0.89 -8.85 -17.01
N LYS A 285 0.06 -7.92 -17.20
CA LYS A 285 1.48 -8.25 -17.41
C LYS A 285 2.10 -8.82 -16.15
N THR A 286 1.79 -8.23 -15.00
CA THR A 286 2.27 -8.66 -13.68
C THR A 286 1.21 -9.39 -12.87
N ASN A 287 0.02 -9.61 -13.46
CA ASN A 287 -1.13 -10.25 -12.82
C ASN A 287 -1.55 -9.54 -11.52
N ASP A 288 -1.24 -8.26 -11.41
CA ASP A 288 -1.37 -7.46 -10.19
C ASP A 288 -2.81 -7.51 -9.64
N ARG A 289 -3.81 -7.50 -10.52
CA ARG A 289 -5.21 -7.56 -10.08
C ARG A 289 -5.57 -8.87 -9.38
N ALA A 290 -5.03 -10.00 -9.85
CA ALA A 290 -5.30 -11.30 -9.24
C ALA A 290 -4.41 -11.57 -8.02
N GLU A 291 -3.25 -10.91 -7.93
CA GLU A 291 -2.28 -11.07 -6.84
C GLU A 291 -2.42 -10.04 -5.71
N GLY A 292 -3.47 -9.20 -5.73
CA GLY A 292 -3.73 -8.25 -4.64
C GLY A 292 -3.02 -6.89 -4.78
N GLY A 293 -2.67 -6.48 -6.01
CA GLY A 293 -2.06 -5.20 -6.36
C GLY A 293 -0.68 -5.33 -6.99
N ALA A 294 -0.07 -4.20 -7.36
CA ALA A 294 1.33 -4.17 -7.79
C ALA A 294 2.24 -4.48 -6.59
N TRP A 295 2.84 -5.67 -6.59
CA TRP A 295 3.76 -6.08 -5.53
C TRP A 295 4.84 -5.02 -5.29
N GLY A 296 5.11 -4.76 -4.02
CA GLY A 296 6.11 -3.80 -3.56
C GLY A 296 5.55 -2.45 -3.14
N PHE A 297 4.33 -2.07 -3.53
CA PHE A 297 3.64 -0.91 -2.94
C PHE A 297 2.92 -1.30 -1.65
N ASN A 298 3.56 -1.08 -0.50
CA ASN A 298 3.09 -1.61 0.78
C ASN A 298 2.24 -0.60 1.55
N GLY A 299 1.03 -1.01 1.94
CA GLY A 299 0.11 -0.20 2.75
C GLY A 299 0.36 -0.26 4.26
N LEU A 300 1.34 -1.04 4.70
CA LEU A 300 1.69 -1.24 6.12
C LEU A 300 3.20 -0.97 6.32
N PRO A 301 3.64 -0.73 7.56
CA PRO A 301 5.05 -0.55 7.85
C PRO A 301 5.78 -1.88 7.77
N HIS A 302 7.09 -1.85 7.52
CA HIS A 302 7.93 -3.04 7.34
C HIS A 302 7.77 -4.07 8.47
N TRP A 303 7.51 -3.63 9.70
CA TRP A 303 7.40 -4.51 10.85
C TRP A 303 6.03 -5.21 10.99
N LYS A 304 4.99 -4.72 10.28
CA LYS A 304 3.67 -5.36 10.15
C LYS A 304 3.49 -6.10 8.83
N MET A 305 4.48 -6.06 7.96
CA MET A 305 4.41 -6.67 6.64
C MET A 305 4.91 -8.11 6.69
N GLU A 306 4.25 -8.96 5.89
CA GLU A 306 4.61 -10.36 5.79
C GLU A 306 5.81 -10.56 4.86
N PHE A 307 6.66 -11.52 5.23
CA PHE A 307 7.73 -12.05 4.40
C PHE A 307 7.50 -13.54 4.23
N SER A 308 7.48 -14.00 2.99
CA SER A 308 7.15 -15.39 2.65
C SER A 308 7.85 -15.81 1.36
N PRO A 309 7.89 -17.12 1.04
CA PRO A 309 8.42 -17.58 -0.24
C PRO A 309 7.75 -16.92 -1.46
N GLU A 310 6.46 -16.59 -1.37
CA GLU A 310 5.69 -16.01 -2.47
C GLU A 310 6.14 -14.58 -2.83
N ASN A 311 6.48 -13.76 -1.82
CA ASN A 311 6.90 -12.38 -2.04
C ASN A 311 8.42 -12.17 -1.99
N TRP A 312 9.18 -13.19 -1.61
CA TRP A 312 10.62 -13.11 -1.34
C TRP A 312 11.43 -12.39 -2.43
N CYS A 313 11.03 -12.59 -3.68
CA CYS A 313 11.74 -12.10 -4.87
C CYS A 313 11.02 -10.96 -5.58
N LYS A 314 9.88 -10.54 -5.04
CA LYS A 314 9.16 -9.37 -5.54
C LYS A 314 9.92 -8.10 -5.11
N PRO A 315 9.80 -7.00 -5.87
CA PRO A 315 10.43 -5.73 -5.51
C PRO A 315 9.82 -5.13 -4.25
N VAL A 316 10.59 -4.37 -3.48
CA VAL A 316 10.08 -3.45 -2.44
C VAL A 316 10.09 -2.03 -3.01
N LEU A 317 8.91 -1.45 -3.24
CA LEU A 317 8.76 -0.12 -3.85
C LEU A 317 8.43 0.95 -2.81
N SER A 318 7.68 0.62 -1.76
CA SER A 318 7.35 1.55 -0.67
C SER A 318 7.18 0.86 0.67
N TRP A 319 7.19 1.66 1.75
CA TRP A 319 6.62 1.31 3.06
C TRP A 319 5.79 2.48 3.58
N HIS A 320 4.55 2.22 4.01
CA HIS A 320 3.62 3.19 4.57
C HIS A 320 3.52 3.09 6.10
N HIS A 321 2.95 4.12 6.75
CA HIS A 321 3.00 4.31 8.21
C HIS A 321 4.43 4.27 8.75
N ALA A 322 5.38 4.80 7.97
CA ALA A 322 6.76 4.90 8.33
C ALA A 322 6.98 6.12 9.24
N HIS A 323 7.56 5.89 10.41
CA HIS A 323 8.01 6.99 11.27
C HIS A 323 9.29 7.62 10.70
N ASN A 324 9.61 8.85 11.12
CA ASN A 324 10.83 9.55 10.68
C ASN A 324 12.12 8.73 10.88
N ARG A 325 12.17 7.91 11.95
CA ARG A 325 13.28 6.97 12.19
C ARG A 325 13.40 5.93 11.07
N ASP A 326 12.27 5.37 10.64
CA ASP A 326 12.23 4.36 9.59
C ASP A 326 12.57 4.99 8.24
N ILE A 327 12.03 6.19 7.94
CA ILE A 327 12.38 6.94 6.72
C ILE A 327 13.90 7.17 6.63
N ALA A 328 14.53 7.60 7.72
CA ALA A 328 15.98 7.79 7.75
C ALA A 328 16.74 6.47 7.51
N MET A 329 16.30 5.37 8.13
CA MET A 329 16.89 4.05 7.93
C MET A 329 16.72 3.56 6.47
N TYR A 330 15.53 3.72 5.87
CA TYR A 330 15.28 3.31 4.50
C TYR A 330 16.12 4.12 3.50
N TYR A 331 16.34 5.41 3.78
CA TYR A 331 17.21 6.24 2.95
C TYR A 331 18.66 5.77 2.96
N GLU A 332 19.21 5.44 4.13
CA GLU A 332 20.56 4.91 4.22
C GLU A 332 20.68 3.53 3.57
N LEU A 333 19.66 2.67 3.71
CA LEU A 333 19.59 1.40 2.97
C LEU A 333 19.61 1.63 1.46
N GLU A 334 18.78 2.53 0.94
CA GLU A 334 18.72 2.84 -0.48
C GLU A 334 20.06 3.36 -0.99
N ARG A 335 20.70 4.30 -0.27
CA ARG A 335 22.01 4.86 -0.65
C ARG A 335 23.12 3.82 -0.71
N ALA A 336 23.05 2.79 0.12
CA ALA A 336 24.03 1.70 0.14
C ALA A 336 23.72 0.60 -0.89
N TRP A 337 22.56 0.64 -1.55
CA TRP A 337 22.11 -0.41 -2.45
C TRP A 337 22.74 -0.31 -3.85
N ASP A 338 23.05 -1.45 -4.45
CA ASP A 338 23.48 -1.56 -5.84
C ASP A 338 22.26 -1.49 -6.78
N PHE A 339 22.00 -0.31 -7.34
CA PHE A 339 20.85 -0.07 -8.22
C PHE A 339 20.89 -0.84 -9.56
N SER A 340 21.97 -1.57 -9.87
CA SER A 340 21.93 -2.54 -10.97
C SER A 340 20.97 -3.71 -10.69
N LYS A 341 20.62 -3.93 -9.42
CA LYS A 341 19.73 -4.99 -8.94
C LYS A 341 18.46 -4.41 -8.33
N THR A 342 17.36 -5.16 -8.48
CA THR A 342 16.10 -4.87 -7.78
C THR A 342 16.27 -5.14 -6.29
N LEU A 343 15.92 -4.19 -5.42
CA LEU A 343 15.81 -4.46 -3.99
C LEU A 343 14.55 -5.30 -3.73
N THR A 344 14.71 -6.52 -3.24
CA THR A 344 13.61 -7.47 -3.00
C THR A 344 13.19 -7.55 -1.53
N TYR A 345 12.06 -8.20 -1.24
CA TYR A 345 11.66 -8.50 0.15
C TYR A 345 12.71 -9.34 0.88
N GLY A 346 13.32 -10.33 0.20
CA GLY A 346 14.38 -11.15 0.77
C GLY A 346 15.63 -10.34 1.11
N ASP A 347 16.01 -9.40 0.26
CA ASP A 347 17.14 -8.50 0.56
C ASP A 347 16.83 -7.56 1.73
N PHE A 348 15.63 -6.97 1.73
CA PHE A 348 15.17 -6.13 2.83
C PHE A 348 15.13 -6.91 4.15
N TYR A 349 14.62 -8.15 4.13
CA TYR A 349 14.63 -9.04 5.29
C TYR A 349 16.04 -9.24 5.82
N ARG A 350 16.99 -9.63 4.95
CA ARG A 350 18.37 -9.93 5.36
C ARG A 350 19.09 -8.69 5.92
N LEU A 351 18.84 -7.51 5.36
CA LEU A 351 19.54 -6.28 5.72
C LEU A 351 18.91 -5.54 6.91
N VAL A 352 17.59 -5.61 7.06
CA VAL A 352 16.84 -4.80 8.04
C VAL A 352 16.24 -5.66 9.15
N ILE A 353 15.61 -6.78 8.80
CA ILE A 353 14.82 -7.59 9.75
C ILE A 353 15.72 -8.57 10.51
N ALA A 354 16.41 -9.45 9.77
CA ALA A 354 17.20 -10.56 10.31
C ALA A 354 18.23 -10.13 11.36
N PRO A 355 18.97 -9.01 11.21
CA PRO A 355 19.96 -8.58 12.22
C PRO A 355 19.34 -8.24 13.57
N SER A 356 18.04 -7.89 13.59
CA SER A 356 17.31 -7.57 14.82
C SER A 356 16.70 -8.81 15.47
N LEU A 357 16.61 -9.95 14.77
CA LEU A 357 15.96 -11.16 15.27
C LEU A 357 16.90 -11.95 16.20
N SER A 358 16.28 -12.62 17.17
CA SER A 358 16.90 -13.63 18.02
C SER A 358 16.01 -14.87 17.99
N PRO A 359 16.52 -16.08 18.32
CA PRO A 359 15.71 -17.30 18.28
C PRO A 359 14.40 -17.19 19.07
N LYS A 360 14.44 -16.46 20.19
CA LYS A 360 13.30 -16.10 21.03
C LYS A 360 13.39 -14.66 21.51
N LYS A 361 12.24 -14.02 21.71
CA LYS A 361 12.08 -12.71 22.36
C LYS A 361 10.90 -12.71 23.32
N ALA A 362 11.17 -12.41 24.57
CA ALA A 362 10.15 -12.13 25.58
C ALA A 362 9.53 -10.74 25.34
N TRP A 363 8.27 -10.59 25.75
CA TRP A 363 7.45 -9.41 25.58
C TRP A 363 7.43 -8.88 24.15
N TRP A 364 7.25 -9.80 23.22
CA TRP A 364 7.24 -9.51 21.80
C TRP A 364 6.06 -10.22 21.15
N ASP A 365 5.35 -9.51 20.29
CA ASP A 365 4.29 -10.03 19.44
C ASP A 365 4.74 -9.95 17.99
N ASN A 366 5.11 -11.10 17.45
CA ASN A 366 5.54 -11.29 16.08
C ASN A 366 4.37 -11.57 15.12
N MET A 367 3.12 -11.40 15.58
CA MET A 367 1.90 -11.48 14.80
C MET A 367 1.57 -12.86 14.18
N SER A 368 2.23 -13.94 14.59
CA SER A 368 1.86 -15.30 14.16
C SER A 368 0.37 -15.57 14.40
N ASN A 369 -0.35 -16.05 13.37
CA ASN A 369 -1.78 -16.35 13.52
C ASN A 369 -2.34 -17.36 12.50
N ARG A 370 -1.52 -17.93 11.59
CA ARG A 370 -1.96 -18.94 10.60
C ARG A 370 -2.66 -20.12 11.26
N HIS A 371 -2.10 -20.61 12.37
CA HIS A 371 -2.74 -21.61 13.21
C HIS A 371 -2.78 -21.16 14.66
N HIS A 372 -3.98 -20.99 15.20
CA HIS A 372 -4.21 -20.59 16.58
C HIS A 372 -4.65 -21.80 17.41
N LEU A 373 -3.71 -22.35 18.19
CA LEU A 373 -3.86 -23.53 19.01
C LEU A 373 -4.11 -23.15 20.47
N THR A 374 -5.29 -23.51 20.96
CA THR A 374 -5.79 -23.28 22.32
C THR A 374 -6.32 -24.60 22.87
N PRO A 375 -6.64 -24.70 24.18
CA PRO A 375 -7.23 -25.92 24.75
C PRO A 375 -8.47 -26.41 24.00
N GLN A 376 -9.25 -25.49 23.42
CA GLN A 376 -10.47 -25.79 22.68
C GLN A 376 -10.20 -26.06 21.20
N SER A 377 -9.35 -25.26 20.54
CA SER A 377 -9.17 -25.39 19.09
C SER A 377 -8.46 -26.67 18.69
N VAL A 378 -7.55 -27.20 19.52
CA VAL A 378 -6.87 -28.48 19.22
C VAL A 378 -7.80 -29.70 19.24
N LEU A 379 -9.02 -29.57 19.77
CA LEU A 379 -10.03 -30.64 19.73
C LEU A 379 -10.77 -30.71 18.40
N THR A 380 -10.76 -29.61 17.62
CA THR A 380 -11.55 -29.47 16.39
C THR A 380 -10.71 -29.17 15.15
N VAL A 381 -9.55 -28.56 15.31
CA VAL A 381 -8.62 -28.23 14.22
C VAL A 381 -7.75 -29.43 13.92
N GLU A 382 -7.93 -30.01 12.74
CA GLU A 382 -7.05 -31.05 12.22
C GLU A 382 -5.64 -30.48 11.98
N ALA A 383 -4.62 -31.20 12.43
CA ALA A 383 -3.24 -30.83 12.17
C ALA A 383 -2.95 -30.89 10.66
N PRO A 384 -2.19 -29.94 10.09
CA PRO A 384 -1.69 -30.05 8.72
C PRO A 384 -0.99 -31.38 8.49
N LYS A 385 -1.13 -31.95 7.29
CA LYS A 385 -0.52 -33.25 6.93
C LYS A 385 1.01 -33.25 7.02
N THR A 386 1.63 -32.07 6.98
CA THR A 386 3.08 -31.86 7.11
C THR A 386 3.56 -31.75 8.56
N VAL A 387 2.69 -31.99 9.54
CA VAL A 387 3.06 -32.13 10.95
C VAL A 387 3.58 -33.54 11.19
N ARG A 388 4.87 -33.67 11.53
CA ARG A 388 5.54 -34.97 11.72
C ARG A 388 5.11 -35.70 13.00
N ASP A 389 4.67 -34.96 14.01
CA ASP A 389 4.23 -35.50 15.29
C ASP A 389 2.92 -34.81 15.73
N SER A 390 1.79 -35.52 15.60
CA SER A 390 0.47 -35.00 15.97
C SER A 390 0.34 -34.71 17.48
N SER A 391 1.17 -35.35 18.31
CA SER A 391 1.17 -35.08 19.75
C SER A 391 1.74 -33.70 20.07
N SER A 392 2.72 -33.22 19.29
CA SER A 392 3.26 -31.87 19.41
C SER A 392 2.18 -30.81 19.15
N TRP A 393 1.31 -31.02 18.16
CA TRP A 393 0.21 -30.12 17.82
C TRP A 393 -0.85 -30.04 18.91
N SER A 394 -1.38 -31.20 19.34
CA SER A 394 -2.44 -31.27 20.35
C SER A 394 -2.03 -30.73 21.73
N GLN A 395 -0.72 -30.66 21.99
CA GLN A 395 -0.16 -30.19 23.25
C GLN A 395 0.53 -28.82 23.15
N ALA A 396 0.52 -28.19 21.97
CA ALA A 396 1.27 -26.96 21.68
C ALA A 396 0.93 -25.81 22.64
N TRP A 397 -0.36 -25.68 23.00
CA TRP A 397 -0.86 -24.61 23.86
C TRP A 397 -0.41 -24.73 25.34
N LYS A 398 0.13 -25.87 25.76
CA LYS A 398 0.39 -26.14 27.19
C LYS A 398 1.60 -25.40 27.76
N SER A 399 2.59 -25.08 26.94
CA SER A 399 3.79 -24.34 27.35
C SER A 399 4.48 -23.69 26.15
N GLU A 400 5.36 -22.72 26.41
CA GLU A 400 6.20 -22.09 25.41
C GLU A 400 7.03 -23.13 24.63
N GLU A 401 7.68 -24.06 25.34
CA GLU A 401 8.53 -25.09 24.74
C GLU A 401 7.74 -26.05 23.85
N ARG A 402 6.49 -26.32 24.23
CA ARG A 402 5.59 -27.16 23.42
C ARG A 402 5.08 -26.42 22.19
N CYS A 403 4.87 -25.12 22.28
CA CYS A 403 4.54 -24.30 21.12
C CYS A 403 5.70 -24.25 20.11
N GLU A 404 6.92 -24.04 20.60
CA GLU A 404 8.13 -24.12 19.77
C GLU A 404 8.30 -25.51 19.14
N ALA A 405 8.10 -26.58 19.93
CA ALA A 405 8.19 -27.96 19.44
C ALA A 405 7.16 -28.24 18.34
N ALA A 406 5.93 -27.73 18.48
CA ALA A 406 4.90 -27.83 17.45
C ALA A 406 5.29 -27.10 16.16
N CYS A 407 5.89 -25.91 16.27
CA CYS A 407 6.45 -25.22 15.11
C CYS A 407 7.55 -26.03 14.43
N LYS A 408 8.50 -26.59 15.21
CA LYS A 408 9.56 -27.45 14.67
C LYS A 408 9.00 -28.73 14.01
N ALA A 409 7.90 -29.27 14.53
CA ALA A 409 7.27 -30.47 13.97
C ALA A 409 6.45 -30.20 12.69
N TRP A 410 5.98 -28.96 12.48
CA TRP A 410 5.32 -28.54 11.25
C TRP A 410 6.34 -28.04 10.23
N ASP A 411 6.50 -28.75 9.11
CA ASP A 411 7.59 -28.47 8.13
C ASP A 411 7.64 -27.04 7.62
N SER A 412 6.48 -26.42 7.38
CA SER A 412 6.38 -25.06 6.83
C SER A 412 6.54 -23.96 7.87
N CYS A 413 6.48 -24.28 9.17
CA CYS A 413 6.52 -23.25 10.21
C CYS A 413 7.86 -22.53 10.21
N VAL A 414 7.84 -21.21 10.26
CA VAL A 414 9.05 -20.37 10.41
C VAL A 414 8.97 -19.46 11.61
N GLN A 415 7.79 -19.34 12.22
CA GLN A 415 7.52 -18.40 13.29
C GLN A 415 6.47 -18.96 14.27
N TRP A 416 6.62 -18.65 15.55
CA TRP A 416 5.61 -18.95 16.55
C TRP A 416 5.50 -17.87 17.62
N TYR A 417 4.35 -17.82 18.27
CA TYR A 417 4.03 -16.92 19.37
C TYR A 417 3.32 -17.70 20.48
N TYR A 418 3.70 -17.45 21.72
CA TYR A 418 3.08 -18.05 22.89
C TYR A 418 2.65 -16.99 23.91
N TYR A 419 1.43 -17.11 24.39
CA TYR A 419 0.90 -16.32 25.49
C TYR A 419 -0.12 -17.14 26.30
N GLN A 420 0.25 -17.50 27.52
CA GLN A 420 -0.54 -18.32 28.45
C GLN A 420 -0.99 -19.68 27.90
N TYR A 421 -2.10 -19.74 27.19
CA TYR A 421 -2.65 -20.97 26.60
C TYR A 421 -2.97 -20.79 25.12
N GLU A 422 -2.39 -19.77 24.51
CA GLU A 422 -2.44 -19.51 23.07
C GLU A 422 -1.07 -19.81 22.49
N CYS A 423 -0.99 -20.85 21.66
CA CYS A 423 0.14 -21.07 20.77
C CYS A 423 -0.30 -20.70 19.36
N LYS A 424 0.39 -19.74 18.74
CA LYS A 424 0.13 -19.33 17.36
C LYS A 424 1.33 -19.68 16.51
N LEU A 425 1.11 -20.38 15.41
CA LEU A 425 2.14 -20.83 14.48
C LEU A 425 1.95 -20.16 13.14
N ASP A 426 3.05 -19.91 12.42
CA ASP A 426 3.00 -19.32 11.09
C ASP A 426 4.07 -19.86 10.14
N ASP A 427 3.69 -19.98 8.87
CA ASP A 427 4.57 -20.31 7.73
C ASP A 427 5.11 -19.06 7.03
N ARG A 428 4.77 -17.88 7.56
CA ARG A 428 5.27 -16.57 7.13
C ARG A 428 5.98 -15.87 8.29
N ILE A 429 6.76 -14.85 7.96
CA ILE A 429 7.45 -14.03 8.97
C ILE A 429 6.88 -12.63 9.01
N TRP A 430 6.74 -12.13 10.23
CA TRP A 430 6.68 -10.70 10.54
C TRP A 430 7.78 -10.37 11.56
N LEU A 431 8.24 -9.11 11.55
CA LEU A 431 9.05 -8.63 12.65
C LEU A 431 8.16 -8.46 13.90
N GLY A 432 7.00 -7.84 13.74
CA GLY A 432 6.11 -7.50 14.83
C GLY A 432 6.67 -6.39 15.73
N HIS A 433 6.26 -6.38 17.00
CA HIS A 433 6.62 -5.32 17.92
C HIS A 433 6.82 -5.82 19.35
N GLY A 434 7.64 -5.10 20.11
CA GLY A 434 7.87 -5.36 21.52
C GLY A 434 7.03 -4.49 22.44
N TYR A 435 6.88 -4.95 23.69
CA TYR A 435 6.29 -4.19 24.79
C TYR A 435 7.42 -3.71 25.72
N PRO A 436 7.82 -2.42 25.68
CA PRO A 436 8.81 -1.86 26.60
C PRO A 436 8.47 -2.06 28.08
N GLU A 437 9.49 -2.17 28.93
CA GLU A 437 9.40 -2.35 30.39
C GLU A 437 8.46 -1.35 31.08
N SER A 438 8.48 -0.10 30.64
CA SER A 438 7.67 0.97 31.21
C SER A 438 6.21 0.98 30.75
N MET A 439 5.85 0.20 29.71
CA MET A 439 4.49 0.19 29.19
C MET A 439 3.51 -0.40 30.19
N ARG A 440 2.33 0.22 30.28
CA ARG A 440 1.19 -0.28 31.06
C ARG A 440 0.85 -1.74 30.72
N TYR A 441 1.01 -2.13 29.45
CA TYR A 441 0.78 -3.50 29.00
C TYR A 441 1.53 -4.53 29.87
N ARG A 442 2.82 -4.32 30.15
CA ARG A 442 3.63 -5.22 31.00
C ARG A 442 3.20 -5.25 32.47
N LYS A 443 2.48 -4.23 32.94
CA LYS A 443 1.93 -4.19 34.31
C LYS A 443 0.60 -4.93 34.43
N GLU A 444 -0.09 -5.15 33.31
CA GLU A 444 -1.46 -5.70 33.28
C GLU A 444 -1.57 -7.06 32.61
N LYS A 445 -0.54 -7.46 31.86
CA LYS A 445 -0.50 -8.71 31.09
C LYS A 445 0.64 -9.59 31.58
N LEU A 446 0.53 -10.88 31.28
CA LEU A 446 1.64 -11.82 31.46
C LEU A 446 2.63 -11.69 30.30
N GLU A 447 3.83 -12.25 30.49
CA GLU A 447 4.85 -12.26 29.45
C GLU A 447 4.36 -13.08 28.23
N SER A 448 4.49 -12.49 27.05
CA SER A 448 4.37 -13.20 25.78
C SER A 448 5.76 -13.51 25.23
N VAL A 449 5.89 -14.60 24.48
CA VAL A 449 7.17 -14.97 23.86
C VAL A 449 6.96 -15.24 22.38
N SER A 450 7.78 -14.60 21.56
CA SER A 450 7.87 -14.84 20.12
C SER A 450 9.13 -15.63 19.79
N GLY A 451 9.06 -16.52 18.83
CA GLY A 451 10.23 -17.23 18.30
C GLY A 451 10.22 -17.34 16.78
N TRP A 452 11.42 -17.52 16.23
CA TRP A 452 11.65 -17.63 14.79
C TRP A 452 12.61 -18.78 14.50
N LEU A 453 12.32 -19.55 13.46
CA LEU A 453 13.20 -20.59 12.94
C LEU A 453 14.00 -20.03 11.76
N ALA A 454 14.94 -19.13 12.05
CA ALA A 454 15.70 -18.36 11.05
C ALA A 454 16.40 -19.26 10.01
N ASP A 455 16.87 -20.44 10.42
CA ASP A 455 17.50 -21.40 9.50
C ASP A 455 16.56 -21.83 8.36
N ARG A 456 15.25 -21.96 8.62
CA ARG A 456 14.26 -22.29 7.58
C ARG A 456 14.06 -21.12 6.63
N VAL A 457 14.04 -19.90 7.14
CA VAL A 457 13.88 -18.68 6.34
C VAL A 457 15.10 -18.46 5.44
N ASN A 458 16.28 -18.77 5.94
CA ASN A 458 17.53 -18.67 5.18
C ASN A 458 17.59 -19.63 3.99
N THR A 459 16.75 -20.68 3.94
CA THR A 459 16.61 -21.54 2.77
C THR A 459 15.75 -20.95 1.66
N TRP A 460 15.02 -19.86 1.92
CA TRP A 460 14.24 -19.19 0.87
C TRP A 460 15.18 -18.51 -0.12
N THR A 461 15.07 -18.93 -1.38
CA THR A 461 15.85 -18.42 -2.50
C THR A 461 14.91 -17.91 -3.57
N CYS A 462 15.35 -16.91 -4.32
CA CYS A 462 14.78 -16.71 -5.65
C CYS A 462 15.15 -17.92 -6.47
N GLY A 463 14.13 -18.63 -6.98
CA GLY A 463 14.38 -19.62 -8.02
C GLY A 463 15.24 -18.96 -9.10
N SER A 464 16.18 -19.70 -9.67
CA SER A 464 16.74 -19.30 -10.95
C SER A 464 15.56 -19.08 -11.87
N ASP A 465 15.37 -17.85 -12.34
CA ASP A 465 14.47 -17.57 -13.46
C ASP A 465 14.93 -18.47 -14.61
N ASP A 466 14.25 -19.61 -14.79
CA ASP A 466 14.34 -20.38 -16.01
C ASP A 466 13.69 -19.50 -17.08
N GLY A 467 14.53 -18.66 -17.67
CA GLY A 467 14.18 -17.91 -18.86
C GLY A 467 13.69 -18.87 -19.93
N ASN A 468 12.46 -18.67 -20.36
CA ASN A 468 11.99 -19.10 -21.67
C ASN A 468 10.98 -18.11 -22.23
#